data_AF-R1IGP1-F1
#
_entry.id   AF-R1IGP1-F1
#
_cell.length_a   1.000
_cell.length_b   1.000
_cell.length_c   1.000
_cell.angle_alpha   90.00
_cell.angle_beta   90.00
_cell.angle_gamma   90.00
#
_symmetry.space_group_name_H-M   'P 1'
#
loop_
_entity.id
_entity.type
_entity.pdbx_description
1 polymer ?
#
loop_
_entity_poly.entity_id
_entity_poly.type
_entity_poly.pdbx_seq_one_letter_code
_entity_poly.pdbx_strand_id
1 'polypeptide(L)' 'MKGTHNNISYIVKVNEREDLGGFAASFSFTSPSGQGEAESKAYELMNSDKSLSIFKSQEDATKAAERCVRICIDDGFVR' A
#
# COMPACT_ATOMS: atom_id res chain seq x y z
N MET A 1 -8.10 -2.73 2.76
CA MET A 1 -8.88 -2.54 1.53
C MET A 1 -8.25 -3.36 0.41
N LYS A 2 -9.03 -4.06 -0.42
CA LYS A 2 -8.52 -4.78 -1.61
C LYS A 2 -8.94 -4.02 -2.86
N GLY A 3 -8.12 -4.02 -3.90
CA GLY A 3 -8.41 -3.38 -5.18
C GLY A 3 -7.69 -4.05 -6.35
N THR A 4 -7.98 -3.61 -7.56
CA THR A 4 -7.36 -4.12 -8.79
C THR A 4 -7.09 -2.96 -9.75
N HIS A 5 -5.92 -2.95 -10.38
CA HIS A 5 -5.54 -1.97 -11.41
C HIS A 5 -4.69 -2.67 -12.48
N ASN A 6 -4.98 -2.47 -13.76
CA ASN A 6 -4.37 -3.18 -14.90
C ASN A 6 -4.25 -4.71 -14.72
N ASN A 7 -5.31 -5.37 -14.24
CA ASN A 7 -5.36 -6.80 -13.91
C ASN A 7 -4.43 -7.28 -12.78
N ILE A 8 -3.75 -6.35 -12.09
CA ILE A 8 -2.95 -6.64 -10.90
C ILE A 8 -3.79 -6.33 -9.66
N SER A 9 -4.02 -7.35 -8.85
CA SER A 9 -4.74 -7.19 -7.58
C SER A 9 -3.78 -6.73 -6.48
N TYR A 10 -4.29 -5.88 -5.59
CA TYR A 10 -3.50 -5.27 -4.51
C TYR A 10 -4.32 -5.17 -3.23
N ILE A 11 -3.59 -5.02 -2.12
CA ILE A 11 -4.14 -4.84 -0.78
C ILE A 11 -3.50 -3.61 -0.19
N VAL A 12 -4.33 -2.72 0.36
CA VAL A 12 -3.92 -1.58 1.19
C VAL A 12 -4.26 -1.89 2.64
N LYS A 13 -3.29 -1.69 3.53
CA LYS A 13 -3.47 -1.78 4.99
C LYS A 13 -3.15 -0.41 5.59
N VAL A 14 -4.00 0.03 6.50
CA VAL A 14 -3.77 1.24 7.29
C VAL A 14 -3.86 0.86 8.74
N ASN A 15 -2.85 1.23 9.51
CA ASN A 15 -2.79 1.00 10.95
C ASN A 15 -2.66 2.35 11.65
N GLU A 16 -3.42 2.52 12.73
CA GLU A 16 -3.20 3.63 13.65
C GLU A 16 -1.88 3.40 14.41
N ARG A 17 -1.12 4.49 14.56
CA ARG A 17 0.16 4.55 15.24
C ARG A 17 0.04 5.60 16.33
N GLU A 18 -0.50 5.18 17.47
CA GLU A 18 -0.68 6.03 18.66
C GLU A 18 0.65 6.65 19.10
N ASP A 19 1.76 5.90 18.94
CA ASP A 19 3.13 6.34 19.22
C ASP A 19 3.59 7.52 18.36
N LEU A 20 3.01 7.68 17.17
CA LEU A 20 3.35 8.72 16.19
C LEU A 20 2.20 9.71 15.96
N GLY A 21 1.08 9.56 16.68
CA GLY A 21 -0.06 10.47 16.63
C GLY A 21 -0.81 10.49 15.29
N GLY A 22 -0.86 9.36 14.56
CA GLY A 22 -1.56 9.31 13.27
C GLY A 22 -1.66 7.92 12.66
N PHE A 23 -1.83 7.85 11.35
CA PHE A 23 -2.04 6.61 10.60
C PHE A 23 -0.85 6.32 9.68
N ALA A 24 -0.39 5.07 9.67
CA ALA A 24 0.59 4.58 8.72
C ALA A 24 -0.10 3.68 7.69
N ALA A 25 0.28 3.81 6.42
CA ALA A 25 -0.25 2.96 5.35
C ALA A 25 0.84 2.09 4.72
N SER A 26 0.44 0.91 4.31
CA SER A 26 1.24 0.00 3.51
C SER A 26 0.38 -0.65 2.42
N PHE A 27 1.05 -1.15 1.38
CA PHE A 27 0.40 -1.89 0.31
C PHE A 27 1.18 -3.14 -0.09
N SER A 28 0.48 -4.12 -0.63
CA SER A 28 1.08 -5.32 -1.23
C SER A 28 0.34 -5.70 -2.51
N PHE A 29 1.03 -6.39 -3.40
CA PHE A 29 0.45 -6.96 -4.61
C PHE A 29 0.12 -8.43 -4.37
N THR A 30 -0.95 -8.93 -4.99
CA THR A 30 -1.32 -10.34 -4.92
C THR A 30 -1.13 -10.97 -6.29
N SER A 31 -0.37 -12.05 -6.34
CA SER A 31 -0.14 -12.80 -7.58
C SER A 31 -1.44 -13.48 -8.06
N PRO A 32 -1.71 -13.54 -9.38
CA PRO A 32 -2.87 -14.26 -9.92
C PRO A 32 -2.77 -15.79 -9.71
N SER A 33 -1.55 -16.30 -9.52
CA SER A 33 -1.26 -17.72 -9.43
C SER A 33 -1.54 -18.27 -8.04
N GLY A 34 -2.83 -18.56 -7.77
CA GLY A 34 -3.45 -19.58 -6.90
C GLY A 34 -2.72 -20.33 -5.78
N GLN A 35 -1.53 -19.96 -5.34
CA GLN A 35 -0.89 -20.42 -4.11
C GLN A 35 -1.41 -19.49 -3.00
N GLY A 36 -2.36 -20.05 -2.23
CA GLY A 36 -3.27 -19.34 -1.33
C GLY A 36 -2.69 -18.11 -0.65
N GLU A 37 -3.41 -16.99 -0.77
CA GLU A 37 -3.31 -15.78 0.08
C GLU A 37 -1.88 -15.36 0.50
N ALA A 38 -0.87 -15.64 -0.31
CA ALA A 38 0.47 -15.13 -0.08
C ALA A 38 0.43 -13.66 -0.50
N GLU A 39 0.12 -12.76 0.44
CA GLU A 39 0.41 -11.35 0.28
C GLU A 39 1.88 -11.24 -0.10
N SER A 40 2.18 -10.65 -1.26
CA SER A 40 3.56 -10.31 -1.58
C SER A 40 4.10 -9.37 -0.50
N LYS A 41 5.43 -9.22 -0.45
CA LYS A 41 6.11 -8.27 0.45
C LYS A 41 5.31 -6.96 0.57
N ALA A 42 4.95 -6.59 1.78
CA ALA A 42 4.27 -5.32 2.05
C ALA A 42 5.29 -4.17 1.96
N TYR A 43 4.88 -3.09 1.30
CA TYR A 43 5.63 -1.86 1.11
C TYR A 43 5.00 -0.78 1.98
N GLU A 44 5.76 -0.26 2.93
CA GLU A 44 5.35 0.87 3.77
C GLU A 44 5.51 2.18 3.00
N LEU A 45 4.58 3.12 3.18
CA LEU A 45 4.72 4.45 2.63
C LEU A 45 5.77 5.22 3.42
N MET A 46 6.78 5.72 2.71
CA MET A 46 7.88 6.48 3.28
C MET A 46 7.93 7.87 2.65
N ASN A 47 8.34 8.85 3.47
CA ASN A 47 8.65 10.20 3.02
C ASN A 47 10.00 10.22 2.27
N SER A 48 10.33 11.35 1.65
CA SER A 48 11.58 11.54 0.91
C SER A 48 12.86 11.39 1.74
N ASP A 49 12.77 11.53 3.06
CA ASP A 49 13.88 11.28 4.00
C ASP A 49 13.96 9.81 4.45
N LYS A 50 13.15 8.92 3.87
CA LYS A 50 13.00 7.49 4.21
C LYS A 50 12.40 7.23 5.60
N SER A 51 11.82 8.25 6.24
CA SER A 51 10.98 8.05 7.42
C SER A 51 9.59 7.52 7.04
N LEU A 52 8.90 6.85 7.97
CA LEU A 52 7.54 6.38 7.76
C LEU A 52 6.59 7.58 7.54
N SER A 53 5.76 7.53 6.50
CA SER A 53 4.73 8.55 6.27
C SER A 53 3.59 8.37 7.27
N ILE A 54 3.32 9.42 8.04
CA ILE A 54 2.22 9.47 9.02
C ILE A 54 1.15 10.45 8.52
N PHE A 55 -0.08 9.95 8.42
CA PHE A 55 -1.24 10.66 7.91
C PHE A 55 -2.17 11.05 9.05
N LYS A 56 -2.90 12.16 8.89
CA LYS A 56 -3.85 12.66 9.91
C LYS A 56 -5.15 11.87 9.96
N SER A 57 -5.48 11.15 8.88
CA SER A 57 -6.71 10.37 8.78
C SER A 57 -6.46 9.05 8.07
N GLN A 58 -7.26 8.04 8.39
CA GLN A 58 -7.25 6.74 7.71
C GLN A 58 -7.59 6.89 6.21
N GLU A 59 -8.45 7.85 5.86
CA GLU A 59 -8.83 8.12 4.47
C GLU A 59 -7.64 8.64 3.65
N ASP A 60 -6.90 9.61 4.16
CA ASP A 60 -5.71 10.16 3.48
C ASP A 60 -4.63 9.08 3.32
N ALA A 61 -4.41 8.28 4.36
CA ALA A 61 -3.46 7.18 4.35
C ALA A 61 -3.83 6.13 3.27
N THR A 62 -5.12 5.81 3.16
CA THR A 62 -5.65 4.88 2.16
C THR A 62 -5.44 5.44 0.75
N LYS A 63 -5.87 6.69 0.49
CA LYS A 63 -5.71 7.35 -0.82
C LYS A 63 -4.26 7.45 -1.25
N ALA A 64 -3.36 7.76 -0.32
CA ALA A 64 -1.93 7.82 -0.59
C ALA A 64 -1.39 6.45 -1.01
N ALA A 65 -1.73 5.39 -0.28
CA ALA A 65 -1.29 4.04 -0.61
C ALA A 65 -1.86 3.55 -1.95
N GLU A 66 -3.14 3.81 -2.24
CA GLU A 66 -3.74 3.49 -3.54
C GLU A 66 -3.07 4.23 -4.69
N ARG A 67 -2.70 5.51 -4.48
CA ARG A 67 -1.96 6.27 -5.49
C ARG A 67 -0.57 5.66 -5.76
N CYS A 68 0.15 5.29 -4.70
CA CYS A 68 1.45 4.61 -4.84
C CYS A 68 1.32 3.29 -5.60
N VAL A 69 0.32 2.47 -5.25
CA VAL A 69 0.02 1.20 -5.95
C VAL A 69 -0.14 1.43 -7.46
N ARG A 70 -0.97 2.42 -7.85
CA ARG A 70 -1.23 2.72 -9.26
C ARG A 70 0.04 3.12 -9.98
N ILE A 71 0.85 4.01 -9.39
CA ILE A 71 2.14 4.43 -9.95
C ILE A 71 3.06 3.22 -10.12
N CYS A 72 3.19 2.35 -9.12
CA CYS A 72 4.03 1.14 -9.22
C CYS A 72 3.59 0.22 -10.35
N ILE A 73 2.28 0.04 -10.55
CA ILE A 73 1.74 -0.77 -11.64
C ILE A 73 1.99 -0.10 -12.99
N ASP A 74 1.70 1.20 -13.11
CA ASP A 74 1.82 1.95 -14.35
C ASP A 74 3.29 2.09 -14.80
N ASP A 75 4.23 2.23 -13.86
CA ASP A 75 5.68 2.26 -14.11
C ASP A 75 6.26 0.86 -14.39
N GLY A 76 5.45 -0.20 -14.27
CA GLY A 76 5.85 -1.58 -14.55
C GLY A 76 6.77 -2.21 -13.49
N PHE A 77 6.73 -1.70 -12.24
CA PHE A 77 7.43 -2.28 -11.09
C PHE A 77 6.95 -3.70 -10.78
N VAL A 78 5.69 -4.01 -11.15
CA VAL A 78 5.06 -5.33 -11.02
C VAL A 78 4.44 -5.72 -12.35
N ARG A 79 4.51 -7.00 -12.72
CA ARG A 79 4.01 -7.55 -13.99
C ARG A 79 3.33 -8.89 -13.76
#